data_AF-A0AAT9IUB7-F1
#
_entry.id   AF-A0AAT9IUB7-F1
#
_cell.length_a   1.000
_cell.length_b   1.000
_cell.length_c   1.000
_cell.angle_alpha   90.00
_cell.angle_beta   90.00
_cell.angle_gamma   90.00
#
_symmetry.space_group_name_H-M   'P 1'
#
loop_
_entity.id
_entity.type
_entity.pdbx_description
1 polymer ?
#
loop_
_entity_poly.entity_id
_entity_poly.type
_entity_poly.pdbx_seq_one_letter_code
_entity_poly.pdbx_strand_id
1 'polypeptide(L)'
;MNRPDHRTISDFRKRHLSALSGLFLQVLTLCRKAGLVALNHVSVDGTKMKANASKNKAMSYGRMKTAEVDLEAEVARWLKSAEAADAAEDAEFGDKRGDETPDWMTSKEKRLAKIKEARAALEAEAKAKSENKKAEAAKSGKDPEDPDDPPASSGKKRGPKPKTPEGMPSDKTQRNFTDPDSKIMLGRDGFIQGYNAQVAVDARAQIILAHDLNNCAADCTQLVPMVDAVIANTGKAPDELSADAGYCSEANIAAMENRKIDAFIATGRQKHNSPAADGGRAKTPKTEEMRKRLREGGYESPYRLRKQTVEPVFGQIKHARGFRQFLMRGIENVSAEWAMICTVHNILKLAKAT
;
A
#
# COMPACT_ATOMS: atom_id res chain seq x y z
N MET A 1 -35.75 11.76 3.21
CA MET A 1 -34.54 12.60 3.07
C MET A 1 -33.40 11.69 2.63
N ASN A 2 -32.92 11.82 1.39
CA ASN A 2 -31.88 10.92 0.88
C ASN A 2 -30.54 11.25 1.54
N ARG A 3 -30.00 10.31 2.32
CA ARG A 3 -28.62 10.40 2.80
C ARG A 3 -27.69 10.01 1.64
N PRO A 4 -26.66 10.82 1.30
CA PRO A 4 -25.68 10.44 0.28
C PRO A 4 -24.93 9.19 0.74
N ASP A 5 -24.72 8.24 -0.17
CA ASP A 5 -24.05 6.99 0.13
C ASP A 5 -22.52 7.12 0.05
N HIS A 6 -21.82 6.03 0.37
CA HIS A 6 -20.35 5.99 0.32
C HIS A 6 -19.78 6.28 -1.08
N ARG A 7 -20.50 5.91 -2.16
CA ARG A 7 -20.10 6.19 -3.55
C ARG A 7 -20.25 7.68 -3.85
N THR A 8 -21.42 8.25 -3.58
CA THR A 8 -21.72 9.68 -3.72
C THR A 8 -20.64 10.55 -3.05
N ILE A 9 -20.24 10.22 -1.83
CA ILE A 9 -19.19 10.94 -1.09
C ILE A 9 -17.80 10.70 -1.70
N SER A 10 -17.48 9.47 -2.12
CA SER A 10 -16.21 9.15 -2.79
C SER A 10 -16.06 9.90 -4.11
N ASP A 11 -17.10 9.92 -4.94
CA ASP A 11 -17.09 10.53 -6.27
C ASP A 11 -17.18 12.05 -6.21
N PHE A 12 -17.84 12.63 -5.19
CA PHE A 12 -17.69 14.04 -4.86
C PHE A 12 -16.23 14.40 -4.54
N ARG A 13 -15.58 13.63 -3.66
CA ARG A 13 -14.17 13.88 -3.28
C ARG A 13 -13.24 13.78 -4.49
N LYS A 14 -13.41 12.80 -5.38
CA LYS A 14 -12.63 12.68 -6.63
C LYS A 14 -12.84 13.89 -7.55
N ARG A 15 -14.10 14.24 -7.87
CA ARG A 15 -14.43 15.31 -8.82
C ARG A 15 -13.99 16.70 -8.36
N HIS A 16 -13.94 16.96 -7.06
CA HIS A 16 -13.58 18.27 -6.49
C HIS A 16 -12.19 18.29 -5.83
N LEU A 17 -11.33 17.30 -6.11
CA LEU A 17 -10.14 17.04 -5.32
C LEU A 17 -9.12 18.20 -5.30
N SER A 18 -8.91 18.87 -6.43
CA SER A 18 -8.07 20.07 -6.54
C SER A 18 -8.62 21.27 -5.76
N ALA A 19 -9.95 21.47 -5.77
CA ALA A 19 -10.57 22.52 -4.96
C ALA A 19 -10.45 22.21 -3.46
N LEU A 20 -10.59 20.93 -3.07
CA LEU A 20 -10.46 20.47 -1.68
C LEU A 20 -9.03 20.60 -1.15
N SER A 21 -7.99 20.43 -1.97
CA SER A 21 -6.61 20.75 -1.55
C SER A 21 -6.37 22.26 -1.45
N GLY A 22 -6.97 23.07 -2.34
CA GLY A 22 -6.93 24.53 -2.27
C GLY A 22 -7.52 25.14 -0.99
N LEU A 23 -8.43 24.43 -0.31
CA LEU A 23 -8.98 24.86 0.98
C LEU A 23 -7.92 24.93 2.10
N PHE A 24 -6.81 24.19 1.99
CA PHE A 24 -5.74 24.21 3.02
C PHE A 24 -5.22 25.62 3.29
N LEU A 25 -4.91 26.38 2.23
CA LEU A 25 -4.38 27.74 2.32
C LEU A 25 -5.43 28.73 2.83
N GLN A 26 -6.71 28.52 2.50
CA GLN A 26 -7.82 29.33 2.99
C GLN A 26 -8.02 29.14 4.50
N VAL A 27 -8.06 27.89 4.96
CA VAL A 27 -8.16 27.55 6.39
C VAL A 27 -6.92 28.02 7.15
N LEU A 28 -5.71 27.85 6.61
CA LEU A 28 -4.49 28.39 7.22
C LEU A 28 -4.55 29.92 7.36
N THR A 29 -5.08 30.62 6.36
CA THR A 29 -5.31 32.08 6.42
C THR A 29 -6.31 32.46 7.52
N LEU A 30 -7.37 31.66 7.73
CA LEU A 30 -8.29 31.85 8.86
C LEU A 30 -7.61 31.59 10.20
N CYS A 31 -6.81 30.52 10.34
CA CYS A 31 -6.02 30.24 11.54
C CYS A 31 -5.03 31.37 11.86
N ARG A 32 -4.41 31.99 10.85
CA ARG A 32 -3.55 33.17 11.01
C ARG A 32 -4.35 34.39 11.50
N LYS A 33 -5.51 34.67 10.90
CA LYS A 33 -6.41 35.77 11.34
C LYS A 33 -6.94 35.57 12.77
N ALA A 34 -7.14 34.32 13.20
CA ALA A 34 -7.49 33.95 14.57
C ALA A 34 -6.28 33.90 15.54
N GLY A 35 -5.08 34.32 15.10
CA GLY A 35 -3.89 34.37 15.97
C GLY A 35 -3.30 33.01 16.37
N LEU A 36 -3.68 31.92 15.68
CA LEU A 36 -3.27 30.53 16.02
C LEU A 36 -1.90 30.13 15.44
N VAL A 37 -1.25 31.04 14.72
CA VAL A 37 0.06 30.86 14.10
C VAL A 37 1.00 31.93 14.66
N ALA A 38 2.22 31.54 15.02
CA ALA A 38 3.24 32.42 15.61
C ALA A 38 4.55 32.38 14.83
N LEU A 39 4.94 31.23 14.26
CA LEU A 39 6.22 30.96 13.59
C LEU A 39 7.48 31.02 14.48
N ASN A 40 7.35 31.35 15.77
CA ASN A 40 8.46 31.30 16.74
C ASN A 40 9.20 29.96 16.73
N HIS A 41 8.46 28.84 16.69
CA HIS A 41 9.02 27.51 16.61
C HIS A 41 8.14 26.62 15.73
N VAL A 42 8.75 25.96 14.75
CA VAL A 42 8.07 25.02 13.83
C VAL A 42 8.74 23.66 13.86
N SER A 43 7.95 22.61 14.11
CA SER A 43 8.42 21.24 14.07
C SER A 43 8.10 20.58 12.72
N VAL A 44 9.12 20.11 12.01
CA VAL A 44 8.98 19.32 10.78
C VAL A 44 9.16 17.84 11.11
N ASP A 45 8.24 17.00 10.64
CA ASP A 45 8.32 15.56 10.85
C ASP A 45 7.57 14.78 9.77
N GLY A 46 8.00 13.52 9.60
CA GLY A 46 7.56 12.64 8.51
C GLY A 46 6.91 11.37 9.05
N THR A 47 5.91 10.87 8.33
CA THR A 47 5.15 9.71 8.79
C THR A 47 4.82 8.77 7.65
N LYS A 48 5.27 7.52 7.78
CA LYS A 48 4.97 6.47 6.79
C LYS A 48 3.50 6.05 6.93
N MET A 49 2.79 5.95 5.82
CA MET A 49 1.34 5.78 5.72
C MET A 49 1.02 4.68 4.70
N LYS A 50 0.02 3.83 4.96
CA LYS A 50 -0.31 2.72 4.05
C LYS A 50 -0.98 3.24 2.76
N ALA A 51 -0.61 2.68 1.63
CA ALA A 51 -1.30 2.90 0.35
C ALA A 51 -2.58 2.05 0.27
N ASN A 52 -3.48 2.34 -0.68
CA ASN A 52 -4.59 1.43 -1.02
C ASN A 52 -4.12 0.26 -1.91
N ALA A 53 -3.06 -0.44 -1.46
CA ALA A 53 -2.42 -1.56 -2.16
C ALA A 53 -1.75 -2.53 -1.18
N SER A 54 -1.80 -3.82 -1.50
CA SER A 54 -1.13 -4.86 -0.71
C SER A 54 0.34 -4.99 -1.10
N LYS A 55 1.23 -5.14 -0.11
CA LYS A 55 2.65 -5.47 -0.34
C LYS A 55 2.84 -6.81 -1.08
N ASN A 56 1.87 -7.71 -0.99
CA ASN A 56 1.88 -8.99 -1.72
C ASN A 56 1.55 -8.83 -3.23
N LYS A 57 1.13 -7.64 -3.66
CA LYS A 57 0.97 -7.26 -5.08
C LYS A 57 2.14 -6.41 -5.60
N ALA A 58 3.25 -6.33 -4.84
CA ALA A 58 4.53 -5.82 -5.33
C ALA A 58 5.37 -6.95 -5.94
N MET A 59 5.95 -6.70 -7.10
CA MET A 59 6.89 -7.61 -7.76
C MET A 59 8.17 -6.87 -8.13
N SER A 60 9.30 -7.56 -8.03
CA SER A 60 10.62 -7.07 -8.44
C SER A 60 10.87 -7.34 -9.92
N TYR A 61 11.55 -6.44 -10.63
CA TYR A 61 11.83 -6.56 -12.07
C TYR A 61 12.48 -7.89 -12.45
N GLY A 62 13.44 -8.39 -11.66
CA GLY A 62 14.08 -9.70 -11.89
C GLY A 62 13.17 -10.92 -11.64
N ARG A 63 11.95 -10.73 -11.12
CA ARG A 63 10.88 -11.75 -11.02
C ARG A 63 9.83 -11.56 -12.11
N MET A 64 9.64 -10.34 -12.63
CA MET A 64 8.80 -10.10 -13.80
C MET A 64 9.35 -10.89 -14.99
N LYS A 65 10.64 -10.74 -15.30
CA LYS A 65 11.32 -11.46 -16.40
C LYS A 65 11.21 -13.00 -16.35
N THR A 66 11.13 -13.60 -15.15
CA THR A 66 10.93 -15.05 -15.04
C THR A 66 9.46 -15.40 -15.20
N ALA A 67 8.57 -14.67 -14.51
CA ALA A 67 7.13 -14.88 -14.59
C ALA A 67 6.55 -14.63 -15.99
N GLU A 68 7.16 -13.76 -16.78
CA GLU A 68 6.87 -13.50 -18.19
C GLU A 68 7.02 -14.78 -19.01
N VAL A 69 8.21 -15.41 -18.99
CA VAL A 69 8.48 -16.70 -19.65
C VAL A 69 7.63 -17.85 -19.07
N ASP A 70 7.46 -17.89 -17.74
CA ASP A 70 6.63 -18.92 -17.08
C ASP A 70 5.15 -18.84 -17.53
N LEU A 71 4.61 -17.62 -17.69
CA LEU A 71 3.22 -17.37 -18.11
C LEU A 71 3.04 -17.51 -19.62
N GLU A 72 4.00 -17.13 -20.45
CA GLU A 72 3.98 -17.40 -21.90
C GLU A 72 3.90 -18.91 -22.15
N ALA A 73 4.71 -19.71 -21.44
CA ALA A 73 4.65 -21.16 -21.50
C ALA A 73 3.32 -21.73 -20.96
N GLU A 74 2.69 -21.08 -19.97
CA GLU A 74 1.38 -21.50 -19.46
C GLU A 74 0.24 -21.20 -20.45
N VAL A 75 0.20 -20.00 -21.03
CA VAL A 75 -0.75 -19.61 -22.08
C VAL A 75 -0.61 -20.50 -23.31
N ALA A 76 0.63 -20.80 -23.74
CA ALA A 76 0.88 -21.71 -24.86
C ALA A 76 0.37 -23.14 -24.59
N ARG A 77 0.45 -23.62 -23.33
CA ARG A 77 -0.18 -24.91 -22.94
C ARG A 77 -1.70 -24.85 -22.97
N TRP A 78 -2.31 -23.75 -22.50
CA TRP A 78 -3.77 -23.61 -22.52
C TRP A 78 -4.31 -23.51 -23.95
N LEU A 79 -3.68 -22.72 -24.82
CA LEU A 79 -4.07 -22.64 -26.23
C LEU A 79 -3.94 -24.00 -26.93
N LYS A 80 -2.81 -24.70 -26.77
CA LYS A 80 -2.65 -26.05 -27.32
C LYS A 80 -3.65 -27.06 -26.73
N SER A 81 -4.07 -26.88 -25.48
CA SER A 81 -5.08 -27.74 -24.85
C SER A 81 -6.50 -27.42 -25.32
N ALA A 82 -6.77 -26.19 -25.76
CA ALA A 82 -8.01 -25.83 -26.45
C ALA A 82 -8.00 -26.40 -27.88
N GLU A 83 -6.97 -26.11 -28.67
CA GLU A 83 -6.78 -26.68 -30.03
C GLU A 83 -6.92 -28.22 -30.07
N ALA A 84 -6.42 -28.91 -29.03
CA ALA A 84 -6.53 -30.37 -28.91
C ALA A 84 -7.89 -30.87 -28.41
N ALA A 85 -8.69 -30.01 -27.75
CA ALA A 85 -10.07 -30.30 -27.39
C ALA A 85 -10.99 -30.01 -28.59
N ASP A 86 -10.87 -28.84 -29.21
CA ASP A 86 -11.56 -28.44 -30.43
C ASP A 86 -11.39 -29.51 -31.53
N ALA A 87 -10.14 -29.93 -31.79
CA ALA A 87 -9.85 -30.98 -32.79
C ALA A 87 -10.31 -32.39 -32.39
N ALA A 88 -10.64 -32.64 -31.11
CA ALA A 88 -11.24 -33.89 -30.65
C ALA A 88 -12.78 -33.84 -30.77
N GLU A 89 -13.39 -32.70 -30.44
CA GLU A 89 -14.82 -32.46 -30.64
C GLU A 89 -15.19 -32.44 -32.13
N ASP A 90 -14.39 -31.79 -32.99
CA ASP A 90 -14.50 -31.86 -34.45
C ASP A 90 -14.39 -33.31 -34.98
N ALA A 91 -13.54 -34.13 -34.36
CA ALA A 91 -13.35 -35.53 -34.75
C ALA A 91 -14.47 -36.48 -34.25
N GLU A 92 -15.12 -36.16 -33.12
CA GLU A 92 -16.23 -36.94 -32.56
C GLU A 92 -17.60 -36.53 -33.17
N PHE A 93 -17.80 -35.24 -33.44
CA PHE A 93 -19.10 -34.68 -33.83
C PHE A 93 -19.17 -34.13 -35.26
N GLY A 94 -18.05 -33.75 -35.88
CA GLY A 94 -18.00 -33.13 -37.21
C GLY A 94 -18.68 -31.76 -37.22
N ASP A 95 -19.49 -31.46 -38.25
CA ASP A 95 -20.27 -30.21 -38.37
C ASP A 95 -21.36 -30.01 -37.27
N LYS A 96 -21.36 -30.80 -36.19
CA LYS A 96 -22.39 -30.81 -35.14
C LYS A 96 -21.82 -30.31 -33.81
N ARG A 97 -22.63 -29.55 -33.07
CA ARG A 97 -22.23 -28.85 -31.84
C ARG A 97 -22.16 -29.72 -30.57
N GLY A 98 -22.22 -31.05 -30.69
CA GLY A 98 -22.26 -32.01 -29.56
C GLY A 98 -23.53 -31.97 -28.69
N ASP A 99 -24.19 -30.82 -28.55
CA ASP A 99 -25.38 -30.60 -27.69
C ASP A 99 -26.73 -30.97 -28.36
N GLU A 100 -26.70 -31.38 -29.63
CA GLU A 100 -27.90 -31.51 -30.46
C GLU A 100 -28.76 -32.72 -30.08
N THR A 101 -30.05 -32.50 -29.84
CA THR A 101 -30.98 -33.57 -29.44
C THR A 101 -31.17 -34.61 -30.56
N PRO A 102 -30.95 -35.92 -30.31
CA PRO A 102 -31.01 -36.94 -31.36
C PRO A 102 -32.34 -37.04 -32.13
N ASP A 103 -32.29 -37.54 -33.37
CA ASP A 103 -33.41 -37.68 -34.32
C ASP A 103 -34.64 -38.48 -33.84
N TRP A 104 -34.52 -39.22 -32.74
CA TRP A 104 -35.65 -39.92 -32.11
C TRP A 104 -36.40 -39.04 -31.10
N MET A 105 -35.81 -37.92 -30.67
CA MET A 105 -36.39 -36.97 -29.72
C MET A 105 -37.35 -35.96 -30.41
N THR A 106 -37.16 -35.72 -31.70
CA THR A 106 -37.86 -34.69 -32.50
C THR A 106 -39.29 -35.08 -32.92
N SER A 107 -39.57 -36.37 -33.20
CA SER A 107 -40.93 -36.90 -33.41
C SER A 107 -41.46 -37.57 -32.16
N LYS A 108 -42.72 -37.29 -31.81
CA LYS A 108 -43.41 -37.95 -30.68
C LYS A 108 -43.56 -39.46 -30.88
N GLU A 109 -43.76 -39.94 -32.12
CA GLU A 109 -43.86 -41.37 -32.40
C GLU A 109 -42.52 -42.09 -32.24
N LYS A 110 -41.43 -41.54 -32.78
CA LYS A 110 -40.08 -42.09 -32.59
C LYS A 110 -39.70 -42.16 -31.11
N ARG A 111 -40.05 -41.11 -30.35
CA ARG A 111 -39.82 -41.02 -28.90
C ARG A 111 -40.59 -42.10 -28.14
N LEU A 112 -41.85 -42.34 -28.49
CA LEU A 112 -42.65 -43.43 -27.91
C LEU A 112 -42.11 -44.83 -28.24
N ALA A 113 -41.61 -45.03 -29.48
CA ALA A 113 -40.99 -46.30 -29.88
C ALA A 113 -39.72 -46.57 -29.07
N LYS A 114 -38.80 -45.59 -28.97
CA LYS A 114 -37.54 -45.74 -28.22
C LYS A 114 -37.76 -45.95 -26.71
N ILE A 115 -38.79 -45.34 -26.14
CA ILE A 115 -39.19 -45.58 -24.73
C ILE A 115 -39.72 -47.01 -24.53
N LYS A 116 -40.50 -47.57 -25.47
CA LYS A 116 -40.96 -48.96 -25.40
C LYS A 116 -39.80 -49.95 -25.49
N GLU A 117 -38.86 -49.70 -26.39
CA GLU A 117 -37.63 -50.49 -26.59
C GLU A 117 -36.76 -50.50 -25.32
N ALA A 118 -36.45 -49.31 -24.77
CA ALA A 118 -35.67 -49.18 -23.54
C ALA A 118 -36.37 -49.83 -22.33
N ARG A 119 -37.70 -49.71 -22.24
CA ARG A 119 -38.49 -50.39 -21.21
C ARG A 119 -38.40 -51.92 -21.33
N ALA A 120 -38.52 -52.48 -22.53
CA ALA A 120 -38.39 -53.92 -22.75
C ALA A 120 -36.98 -54.44 -22.40
N ALA A 121 -35.93 -53.67 -22.72
CA ALA A 121 -34.56 -53.99 -22.32
C ALA A 121 -34.39 -54.00 -20.79
N LEU A 122 -34.92 -53.01 -20.08
CA LEU A 122 -34.89 -52.95 -18.61
C LEU A 122 -35.70 -54.07 -17.95
N GLU A 123 -36.86 -54.44 -18.50
CA GLU A 123 -37.66 -55.58 -18.02
C GLU A 123 -36.97 -56.94 -18.28
N ALA A 124 -36.14 -57.06 -19.33
CA ALA A 124 -35.30 -58.22 -19.58
C ALA A 124 -34.07 -58.27 -18.65
N GLU A 125 -33.36 -57.15 -18.47
CA GLU A 125 -32.25 -57.06 -17.51
C GLU A 125 -32.70 -57.34 -16.08
N ALA A 126 -33.89 -56.88 -15.68
CA ALA A 126 -34.43 -57.13 -14.35
C ALA A 126 -34.65 -58.63 -14.07
N LYS A 127 -35.06 -59.41 -15.09
CA LYS A 127 -35.16 -60.87 -14.99
C LYS A 127 -33.79 -61.51 -14.83
N ALA A 128 -32.84 -61.22 -15.73
CA ALA A 128 -31.49 -61.76 -15.66
C ALA A 128 -30.77 -61.41 -14.34
N LYS A 129 -30.95 -60.18 -13.84
CA LYS A 129 -30.41 -59.73 -12.53
C LYS A 129 -31.12 -60.39 -11.34
N SER A 130 -32.36 -60.87 -11.49
CA SER A 130 -33.04 -61.67 -10.46
C SER A 130 -32.58 -63.14 -10.43
N GLU A 131 -32.08 -63.64 -11.56
CA GLU A 131 -31.55 -64.99 -11.71
C GLU A 131 -30.09 -65.07 -11.22
N ASN A 132 -29.22 -64.15 -11.65
CA ASN A 132 -27.84 -64.06 -11.15
C ASN A 132 -27.77 -63.84 -9.64
N LYS A 133 -28.65 -63.01 -9.06
CA LYS A 133 -28.69 -62.79 -7.60
C LYS A 133 -29.08 -64.03 -6.78
N LYS A 134 -29.63 -65.09 -7.40
CA LYS A 134 -29.82 -66.40 -6.75
C LYS A 134 -28.58 -67.30 -6.84
N ALA A 135 -27.66 -67.03 -7.76
CA ALA A 135 -26.42 -67.77 -7.93
C ALA A 135 -25.25 -67.17 -7.14
N GLU A 136 -25.17 -65.83 -7.04
CA GLU A 136 -24.04 -65.13 -6.40
C GLU A 136 -24.03 -65.21 -4.86
N ALA A 137 -25.16 -65.57 -4.23
CA ALA A 137 -25.27 -65.72 -2.77
C ALA A 137 -24.51 -66.93 -2.17
N ALA A 138 -23.70 -67.64 -2.98
CA ALA A 138 -23.16 -68.96 -2.65
C ALA A 138 -21.62 -69.05 -2.52
N LYS A 139 -20.84 -67.97 -2.76
CA LYS A 139 -19.37 -68.01 -2.72
C LYS A 139 -18.71 -66.75 -2.13
N SER A 140 -17.83 -66.95 -1.15
CA SER A 140 -16.85 -65.99 -0.60
C SER A 140 -15.71 -65.69 -1.60
N GLY A 141 -14.91 -64.62 -1.49
CA GLY A 141 -14.81 -63.53 -0.49
C GLY A 141 -13.33 -63.12 -0.22
N LYS A 142 -13.09 -62.18 0.71
CA LYS A 142 -11.80 -61.80 1.36
C LYS A 142 -10.95 -60.66 0.73
N ASP A 143 -10.54 -59.73 1.59
CA ASP A 143 -9.63 -58.54 1.44
C ASP A 143 -8.15 -58.91 1.81
N PRO A 144 -7.15 -58.01 2.14
CA PRO A 144 -7.09 -56.52 2.23
C PRO A 144 -5.72 -55.84 1.79
N GLU A 145 -5.47 -54.58 2.24
CA GLU A 145 -4.19 -53.85 2.50
C GLU A 145 -3.68 -52.70 1.54
N ASP A 146 -2.78 -51.82 2.06
CA ASP A 146 -2.47 -50.39 1.71
C ASP A 146 -0.97 -50.05 2.11
N PRO A 147 -0.39 -48.83 2.42
CA PRO A 147 -0.78 -47.39 2.35
C PRO A 147 0.34 -46.34 1.95
N ASP A 148 0.08 -45.03 2.22
CA ASP A 148 1.00 -43.93 2.70
C ASP A 148 1.69 -42.83 1.80
N ASP A 149 2.21 -41.79 2.49
CA ASP A 149 2.30 -40.33 2.16
C ASP A 149 3.66 -39.78 1.56
N PRO A 150 3.78 -38.51 1.05
CA PRO A 150 4.96 -38.00 0.31
C PRO A 150 5.90 -36.98 1.05
N PRO A 151 7.14 -36.72 0.55
CA PRO A 151 8.18 -35.95 1.26
C PRO A 151 8.31 -34.44 0.92
N ALA A 152 9.11 -33.72 1.73
CA ALA A 152 9.18 -32.25 1.79
C ALA A 152 10.35 -31.56 1.03
N SER A 153 10.25 -30.23 0.87
CA SER A 153 11.15 -29.34 0.12
C SER A 153 12.39 -28.86 0.89
N SER A 154 13.53 -28.68 0.19
CA SER A 154 14.78 -28.12 0.75
C SER A 154 15.23 -26.82 0.03
N GLY A 155 15.81 -25.88 0.77
CA GLY A 155 16.15 -24.54 0.27
C GLY A 155 17.65 -24.32 -0.03
N LYS A 156 17.96 -23.67 -1.16
CA LYS A 156 19.34 -23.28 -1.55
C LYS A 156 19.59 -21.77 -1.38
N LYS A 157 20.75 -21.41 -0.81
CA LYS A 157 21.29 -20.04 -0.76
C LYS A 157 21.84 -19.63 -2.14
N ARG A 158 21.83 -18.33 -2.48
CA ARG A 158 22.33 -17.78 -3.77
C ARG A 158 23.51 -16.83 -3.54
N GLY A 159 24.49 -16.86 -4.45
CA GLY A 159 25.73 -16.08 -4.39
C GLY A 159 25.60 -14.60 -4.81
N PRO A 160 26.74 -13.88 -4.97
CA PRO A 160 26.76 -12.47 -5.34
C PRO A 160 26.23 -12.22 -6.76
N LYS A 161 25.68 -11.02 -7.01
CA LYS A 161 25.03 -10.65 -8.27
C LYS A 161 25.90 -9.72 -9.15
N PRO A 162 25.76 -9.79 -10.49
CA PRO A 162 26.39 -8.85 -11.41
C PRO A 162 25.82 -7.42 -11.30
N LYS A 163 26.54 -6.44 -11.84
CA LYS A 163 26.11 -5.04 -11.96
C LYS A 163 25.00 -4.90 -13.02
N THR A 164 24.10 -3.94 -12.85
CA THR A 164 23.03 -3.62 -13.81
C THR A 164 23.58 -2.75 -14.95
N PRO A 165 23.25 -3.02 -16.22
CA PRO A 165 23.52 -2.12 -17.34
C PRO A 165 22.80 -0.78 -17.19
N GLU A 166 23.34 0.28 -17.78
CA GLU A 166 22.71 1.61 -17.77
C GLU A 166 21.38 1.60 -18.56
N GLY A 167 20.46 2.50 -18.18
CA GLY A 167 19.13 2.59 -18.76
C GLY A 167 18.10 1.53 -18.29
N MET A 168 18.52 0.36 -17.78
CA MET A 168 17.59 -0.65 -17.28
C MET A 168 17.30 -0.53 -15.76
N PRO A 169 16.06 -0.83 -15.31
CA PRO A 169 15.78 -1.01 -13.89
C PRO A 169 16.63 -2.14 -13.29
N SER A 170 17.13 -1.96 -12.07
CA SER A 170 17.79 -3.06 -11.36
C SER A 170 16.83 -4.22 -11.10
N ASP A 171 17.32 -5.46 -11.06
CA ASP A 171 16.54 -6.65 -10.65
C ASP A 171 15.73 -6.46 -9.37
N LYS A 172 16.25 -5.63 -8.44
CA LYS A 172 15.67 -5.35 -7.11
C LYS A 172 14.58 -4.30 -7.16
N THR A 173 14.44 -3.54 -8.25
CA THR A 173 13.44 -2.48 -8.40
C THR A 173 12.05 -3.09 -8.33
N GLN A 174 11.22 -2.60 -7.40
CA GLN A 174 9.87 -3.10 -7.18
C GLN A 174 8.81 -2.12 -7.68
N ARG A 175 7.77 -2.66 -8.31
CA ARG A 175 6.54 -1.96 -8.68
C ARG A 175 5.35 -2.72 -8.11
N ASN A 176 4.34 -1.99 -7.65
CA ASN A 176 3.09 -2.58 -7.20
C ASN A 176 2.06 -2.55 -8.34
N PHE A 177 1.38 -3.67 -8.58
CA PHE A 177 0.37 -3.75 -9.65
C PHE A 177 -0.96 -3.08 -9.28
N THR A 178 -1.20 -2.83 -7.98
CA THR A 178 -2.45 -2.20 -7.49
C THR A 178 -2.33 -0.69 -7.33
N ASP A 179 -1.15 -0.18 -6.94
CA ASP A 179 -0.87 1.26 -6.83
C ASP A 179 0.60 1.55 -7.19
N PRO A 180 0.94 1.79 -8.48
CA PRO A 180 2.31 1.79 -9.00
C PRO A 180 3.30 2.76 -8.31
N ASP A 181 2.79 3.90 -7.84
CA ASP A 181 3.61 4.97 -7.28
C ASP A 181 4.04 4.67 -5.85
N SER A 182 3.22 3.91 -5.10
CA SER A 182 3.51 3.47 -3.75
C SER A 182 4.75 2.57 -3.70
N LYS A 183 5.51 2.61 -2.60
CA LYS A 183 6.73 1.81 -2.40
C LYS A 183 6.69 1.04 -1.10
N ILE A 184 7.55 0.02 -0.98
CA ILE A 184 7.76 -0.66 0.30
C ILE A 184 8.66 0.23 1.18
N MET A 185 8.17 0.54 2.38
CA MET A 185 8.84 1.38 3.37
C MET A 185 8.87 0.69 4.73
N LEU A 186 9.90 0.97 5.53
CA LEU A 186 9.96 0.53 6.92
C LEU A 186 9.09 1.46 7.78
N GLY A 187 7.96 0.95 8.28
CA GLY A 187 7.16 1.59 9.32
C GLY A 187 7.55 1.14 10.72
N ARG A 188 6.89 1.70 11.74
CA ARG A 188 7.06 1.33 13.16
C ARG A 188 6.87 -0.17 13.39
N ASP A 189 5.87 -0.75 12.73
CA ASP A 189 5.42 -2.13 12.92
C ASP A 189 5.95 -3.06 11.79
N GLY A 190 7.09 -2.69 11.19
CA GLY A 190 7.71 -3.39 10.08
C GLY A 190 7.34 -2.85 8.69
N PHE A 191 7.60 -3.65 7.64
CA PHE A 191 7.47 -3.21 6.24
C PHE A 191 6.01 -3.09 5.78
N ILE A 192 5.66 -1.90 5.28
CA ILE A 192 4.37 -1.53 4.69
C ILE A 192 4.52 -1.16 3.21
N GLN A 193 3.47 -1.39 2.40
CA GLN A 193 3.30 -0.71 1.11
C GLN A 193 2.70 0.67 1.39
N GLY A 194 3.30 1.74 0.92
CA GLY A 194 2.93 3.07 1.38
C GLY A 194 3.61 4.26 0.72
N TYR A 195 3.35 5.39 1.37
CA TYR A 195 3.87 6.72 1.07
C TYR A 195 4.44 7.35 2.34
N ASN A 196 5.25 8.37 2.15
CA ASN A 196 5.90 9.15 3.18
C ASN A 196 5.23 10.53 3.24
N ALA A 197 4.43 10.77 4.27
CA ALA A 197 3.59 11.96 4.40
C ALA A 197 4.22 12.93 5.41
N GLN A 198 4.38 14.19 5.01
CA GLN A 198 5.16 15.22 5.69
C GLN A 198 4.24 16.33 6.24
N VAL A 199 4.60 16.92 7.38
CA VAL A 199 4.00 18.15 7.91
C VAL A 199 5.02 19.04 8.60
N ALA A 200 4.79 20.35 8.51
CA ALA A 200 5.43 21.38 9.33
C ALA A 200 4.38 21.99 10.26
N VAL A 201 4.61 21.97 11.57
CA VAL A 201 3.60 22.29 12.59
C VAL A 201 4.07 23.44 13.49
N ASP A 202 3.25 24.48 13.58
CA ASP A 202 3.42 25.62 14.49
C ASP A 202 3.23 25.22 15.96
N ALA A 203 4.16 25.62 16.83
CA ALA A 203 4.15 25.23 18.23
C ALA A 203 3.00 25.82 19.07
N ARG A 204 2.46 26.99 18.73
CA ARG A 204 1.51 27.74 19.57
C ARG A 204 0.17 27.03 19.71
N ALA A 205 -0.36 26.48 18.62
CA ALA A 205 -1.67 25.83 18.61
C ALA A 205 -1.68 24.46 17.90
N GLN A 206 -0.52 23.94 17.47
CA GLN A 206 -0.40 22.74 16.62
C GLN A 206 -1.11 22.88 15.27
N ILE A 207 -0.98 24.05 14.62
CA ILE A 207 -1.49 24.31 13.26
C ILE A 207 -0.49 23.75 12.25
N ILE A 208 -0.97 22.99 11.26
CA ILE A 208 -0.15 22.55 10.13
C ILE A 208 0.02 23.75 9.19
N LEU A 209 1.26 24.18 8.96
CA LEU A 209 1.64 25.32 8.13
C LEU A 209 1.93 24.92 6.68
N ALA A 210 2.49 23.73 6.51
CA ALA A 210 2.75 23.11 5.22
C ALA A 210 2.63 21.58 5.36
N HIS A 211 2.36 20.91 4.25
CA HIS A 211 2.33 19.46 4.13
C HIS A 211 2.93 19.07 2.77
N ASP A 212 3.50 17.88 2.69
CA ASP A 212 3.89 17.25 1.42
C ASP A 212 3.68 15.74 1.50
N LEU A 213 3.74 15.04 0.38
CA LEU A 213 3.67 13.59 0.32
C LEU A 213 4.46 13.04 -0.85
N ASN A 214 5.39 12.13 -0.55
CA ASN A 214 6.28 11.51 -1.53
C ASN A 214 6.29 9.98 -1.39
N ASN A 215 6.93 9.30 -2.36
CA ASN A 215 7.12 7.85 -2.35
C ASN A 215 8.56 7.40 -2.01
N CYS A 216 9.40 8.31 -1.51
CA CYS A 216 10.73 8.02 -1.00
C CYS A 216 10.67 7.57 0.48
N ALA A 217 11.43 6.53 0.83
CA ALA A 217 11.50 6.07 2.22
C ALA A 217 12.31 7.04 3.11
N ALA A 218 13.27 7.77 2.55
CA ALA A 218 14.18 8.66 3.27
C ALA A 218 13.64 10.10 3.37
N ASP A 219 13.84 10.72 4.52
CA ASP A 219 13.31 12.05 4.86
C ASP A 219 14.34 13.18 4.65
N CYS A 220 15.61 12.84 4.42
CA CYS A 220 16.70 13.81 4.34
C CYS A 220 16.54 14.87 3.24
N THR A 221 15.86 14.56 2.14
CA THR A 221 15.61 15.52 1.04
C THR A 221 14.37 16.41 1.27
N GLN A 222 13.64 16.23 2.37
CA GLN A 222 12.32 16.84 2.57
C GLN A 222 12.34 18.09 3.45
N LEU A 223 13.40 18.33 4.23
CA LEU A 223 13.45 19.47 5.14
C LEU A 223 13.33 20.81 4.40
N VAL A 224 14.16 21.00 3.35
CA VAL A 224 14.22 22.26 2.61
C VAL A 224 12.91 22.54 1.85
N PRO A 225 12.33 21.60 1.06
CA PRO A 225 11.01 21.80 0.46
C PRO A 225 9.91 22.14 1.48
N MET A 226 9.90 21.48 2.65
CA MET A 226 8.92 21.75 3.70
C MET A 226 9.07 23.16 4.29
N VAL A 227 10.29 23.65 4.48
CA VAL A 227 10.57 25.01 4.97
C VAL A 227 10.21 26.06 3.92
N ASP A 228 10.57 25.83 2.66
CA ASP A 228 10.24 26.75 1.57
C ASP A 228 8.72 26.81 1.34
N ALA A 229 7.99 25.70 1.54
CA ALA A 229 6.53 25.67 1.57
C ALA A 229 5.93 26.44 2.77
N VAL A 230 6.53 26.38 3.97
CA VAL A 230 6.12 27.24 5.10
C VAL A 230 6.30 28.72 4.76
N ILE A 231 7.44 29.09 4.15
CA ILE A 231 7.72 30.46 3.72
C ILE A 231 6.71 30.91 2.67
N ALA A 232 6.42 30.10 1.65
CA ALA A 232 5.43 30.41 0.63
C ALA A 232 3.99 30.57 1.20
N ASN A 233 3.59 29.69 2.12
CA ASN A 233 2.24 29.70 2.70
C ASN A 233 2.02 30.82 3.72
N THR A 234 3.09 31.38 4.30
CA THR A 234 3.00 32.33 5.43
C THR A 234 3.63 33.70 5.16
N GLY A 235 4.56 33.80 4.20
CA GLY A 235 5.32 35.02 3.92
C GLY A 235 6.47 35.31 4.88
N LYS A 236 6.79 34.41 5.82
CA LYS A 236 7.92 34.55 6.77
C LYS A 236 8.58 33.18 6.99
N ALA A 237 9.89 33.16 7.20
CA ALA A 237 10.57 32.00 7.77
C ALA A 237 10.16 31.80 9.25
N PRO A 238 10.17 30.55 9.76
CA PRO A 238 10.12 30.33 11.20
C PRO A 238 11.40 30.81 11.88
N ASP A 239 11.32 31.26 13.13
CA ASP A 239 12.49 31.72 13.87
C ASP A 239 13.34 30.52 14.32
N GLU A 240 12.72 29.57 15.03
CA GLU A 240 13.29 28.25 15.33
C GLU A 240 12.65 27.12 14.52
N LEU A 241 13.42 26.06 14.27
CA LEU A 241 12.93 24.82 13.67
C LEU A 241 13.42 23.58 14.43
N SER A 242 12.57 22.56 14.58
CA SER A 242 13.00 21.23 15.08
C SER A 242 12.65 20.10 14.11
N ALA A 243 13.58 19.14 13.96
CA ALA A 243 13.39 17.99 13.07
C ALA A 243 14.06 16.70 13.58
N ASP A 244 13.54 15.56 13.13
CA ASP A 244 14.02 14.21 13.45
C ASP A 244 15.41 13.87 12.84
N ALA A 245 15.99 12.73 13.23
CA ALA A 245 17.32 12.32 12.77
C ALA A 245 17.39 11.86 11.30
N GLY A 246 16.25 11.56 10.66
CA GLY A 246 16.16 11.34 9.22
C GLY A 246 16.45 12.60 8.39
N TYR A 247 16.28 13.79 8.97
CA TYR A 247 16.59 15.08 8.35
C TYR A 247 18.04 15.53 8.54
N CYS A 248 18.84 14.79 9.32
CA CYS A 248 20.22 15.19 9.65
C CYS A 248 21.15 15.03 8.45
N SER A 249 21.46 16.15 7.79
CA SER A 249 22.48 16.23 6.73
C SER A 249 23.17 17.60 6.76
N GLU A 250 24.44 17.64 6.33
CA GLU A 250 25.22 18.88 6.27
C GLU A 250 24.58 19.93 5.33
N ALA A 251 24.05 19.48 4.19
CA ALA A 251 23.31 20.33 3.26
C ALA A 251 22.05 20.94 3.90
N ASN A 252 21.30 20.18 4.71
CA ASN A 252 20.14 20.71 5.43
C ASN A 252 20.54 21.71 6.51
N ILE A 253 21.58 21.42 7.29
CA ILE A 253 22.04 22.32 8.36
C ILE A 253 22.50 23.66 7.76
N ALA A 254 23.34 23.63 6.72
CA ALA A 254 23.75 24.82 5.98
C ALA A 254 22.57 25.55 5.30
N ALA A 255 21.57 24.82 4.79
CA ALA A 255 20.37 25.41 4.18
C ALA A 255 19.46 26.13 5.19
N MET A 256 19.49 25.76 6.48
CA MET A 256 18.79 26.47 7.55
C MET A 256 19.57 27.72 8.00
N GLU A 257 20.89 27.61 8.17
CA GLU A 257 21.78 28.74 8.45
C GLU A 257 21.66 29.85 7.39
N ASN A 258 21.69 29.48 6.11
CA ASN A 258 21.53 30.41 5.00
C ASN A 258 20.15 31.09 4.97
N ARG A 259 19.12 30.46 5.57
CA ARG A 259 17.77 31.04 5.77
C ARG A 259 17.64 31.81 7.10
N LYS A 260 18.70 31.84 7.93
CA LYS A 260 18.72 32.39 9.30
C LYS A 260 17.68 31.76 10.23
N ILE A 261 17.46 30.45 10.09
CA ILE A 261 16.53 29.68 10.93
C ILE A 261 17.34 28.93 11.98
N ASP A 262 16.99 29.09 13.25
CA ASP A 262 17.63 28.39 14.37
C ASP A 262 17.16 26.93 14.45
N ALA A 263 17.83 26.07 13.68
CA ALA A 263 17.50 24.66 13.54
C ALA A 263 18.07 23.78 14.66
N PHE A 264 17.25 22.84 15.11
CA PHE A 264 17.57 21.80 16.09
C PHE A 264 17.23 20.42 15.50
N ILE A 265 18.19 19.84 14.76
CA ILE A 265 18.00 18.58 14.02
C ILE A 265 18.75 17.45 14.73
N ALA A 266 18.03 16.43 15.22
CA ALA A 266 18.65 15.33 15.96
C ALA A 266 19.77 14.64 15.16
N THR A 267 20.90 14.32 15.79
CA THR A 267 21.99 13.57 15.11
C THR A 267 21.81 12.06 15.19
N GLY A 268 20.91 11.60 16.05
CA GLY A 268 20.54 10.20 16.18
C GLY A 268 19.47 9.99 17.24
N ARG A 269 19.15 8.72 17.51
CA ARG A 269 18.07 8.35 18.43
C ARG A 269 18.43 8.69 19.88
N GLN A 270 17.65 9.56 20.52
CA GLN A 270 17.71 9.83 21.97
C GLN A 270 17.55 8.50 22.74
N LYS A 271 18.48 8.20 23.65
CA LYS A 271 18.36 7.06 24.59
C LYS A 271 17.33 7.40 25.68
N HIS A 272 16.73 6.37 26.29
CA HIS A 272 15.95 6.56 27.51
C HIS A 272 16.81 7.26 28.58
N ASN A 273 16.23 8.24 29.28
CA ASN A 273 16.88 9.08 30.29
C ASN A 273 18.09 9.91 29.79
N SER A 274 18.34 10.01 28.48
CA SER A 274 19.30 10.98 27.93
C SER A 274 18.70 12.39 27.90
N PRO A 275 19.42 13.45 28.31
CA PRO A 275 18.94 14.82 28.16
C PRO A 275 18.68 15.16 26.69
N ALA A 276 19.66 14.84 25.82
CA ALA A 276 19.75 15.26 24.43
C ALA A 276 19.50 14.13 23.41
N ALA A 277 19.24 14.53 22.16
CA ALA A 277 19.11 13.67 20.98
C ALA A 277 20.42 13.61 20.16
N ASP A 278 21.56 13.57 20.85
CA ASP A 278 22.92 13.64 20.33
C ASP A 278 23.49 12.25 19.94
N GLY A 279 22.60 11.33 19.55
CA GLY A 279 22.93 9.95 19.25
C GLY A 279 23.80 9.78 17.99
N GLY A 280 24.33 8.56 17.82
CA GLY A 280 25.12 8.18 16.64
C GLY A 280 26.60 8.59 16.69
N ARG A 281 27.22 8.68 15.51
CA ARG A 281 28.49 9.38 15.28
C ARG A 281 28.18 10.52 14.31
N ALA A 282 28.64 11.74 14.61
CA ALA A 282 28.74 12.77 13.59
C ALA A 282 29.66 12.30 12.45
N LYS A 283 29.46 12.87 11.25
CA LYS A 283 30.19 12.48 10.04
C LYS A 283 30.90 13.66 9.37
N THR A 284 30.44 14.87 9.65
CA THR A 284 30.95 16.12 9.10
C THR A 284 30.98 17.20 10.20
N PRO A 285 31.72 18.30 10.04
CA PRO A 285 31.85 19.34 11.06
C PRO A 285 30.50 19.89 11.54
N LYS A 286 29.60 20.24 10.61
CA LYS A 286 28.27 20.78 10.96
C LYS A 286 27.39 19.80 11.73
N THR A 287 27.57 18.48 11.52
CA THR A 287 26.85 17.48 12.30
C THR A 287 27.35 17.32 13.74
N GLU A 288 28.63 17.55 14.04
CA GLU A 288 29.13 17.56 15.43
C GLU A 288 28.86 18.90 16.12
N GLU A 289 28.82 20.02 15.37
CA GLU A 289 28.33 21.31 15.87
C GLU A 289 26.85 21.25 16.30
N MET A 290 25.97 20.73 15.43
CA MET A 290 24.56 20.47 15.75
C MET A 290 24.43 19.53 16.96
N ARG A 291 25.29 18.50 17.04
CA ARG A 291 25.34 17.59 18.18
C ARG A 291 25.68 18.30 19.49
N LYS A 292 26.69 19.16 19.45
CA LYS A 292 27.13 19.97 20.60
C LYS A 292 25.98 20.88 21.06
N ARG A 293 25.36 21.63 20.14
CA ARG A 293 24.19 22.50 20.42
C ARG A 293 23.03 21.74 21.08
N LEU A 294 22.73 20.52 20.61
CA LEU A 294 21.72 19.66 21.24
C LEU A 294 22.12 19.14 22.62
N ARG A 295 23.40 18.84 22.84
CA ARG A 295 23.92 18.39 24.15
C ARG A 295 23.90 19.51 25.17
N GLU A 296 24.30 20.72 24.78
CA GLU A 296 24.33 21.92 25.62
C GLU A 296 22.92 22.35 26.03
N GLY A 297 21.96 22.38 25.09
CA GLY A 297 20.55 22.67 25.45
C GLY A 297 19.86 21.58 26.26
N GLY A 298 20.33 20.33 26.21
CA GLY A 298 19.92 19.24 27.11
C GLY A 298 18.40 19.07 27.29
N TYR A 299 17.92 19.24 28.53
CA TYR A 299 16.50 19.12 28.90
C TYR A 299 15.63 20.31 28.47
N GLU A 300 16.24 21.46 28.18
CA GLU A 300 15.58 22.71 27.80
C GLU A 300 15.61 22.95 26.28
N SER A 301 16.39 22.15 25.54
CA SER A 301 16.54 22.23 24.08
C SER A 301 15.19 22.27 23.36
N PRO A 302 14.93 23.29 22.50
CA PRO A 302 13.69 23.41 21.73
C PRO A 302 13.36 22.19 20.85
N TYR A 303 14.34 21.35 20.49
CA TYR A 303 14.11 20.03 19.89
C TYR A 303 13.02 19.21 20.62
N ARG A 304 12.95 19.33 21.95
CA ARG A 304 12.03 18.56 22.79
C ARG A 304 10.56 18.99 22.63
N LEU A 305 10.30 20.17 22.07
CA LEU A 305 8.95 20.65 21.75
C LEU A 305 8.23 19.72 20.76
N ARG A 306 8.95 18.95 19.93
CA ARG A 306 8.36 17.95 19.00
C ARG A 306 7.33 17.01 19.65
N LYS A 307 7.55 16.65 20.92
CA LYS A 307 6.67 15.79 21.75
C LYS A 307 5.34 16.46 22.11
N GLN A 308 5.27 17.79 22.01
CA GLN A 308 4.10 18.63 22.30
C GLN A 308 3.52 19.27 21.02
N THR A 309 4.28 19.34 19.93
CA THR A 309 3.88 19.98 18.67
C THR A 309 3.41 18.97 17.62
N VAL A 310 4.34 18.28 16.96
CA VAL A 310 4.08 17.44 15.77
C VAL A 310 3.75 15.98 16.11
N GLU A 311 4.36 15.40 17.14
CA GLU A 311 4.03 14.04 17.60
C GLU A 311 2.54 13.92 18.00
N PRO A 312 1.94 14.90 18.72
CA PRO A 312 0.49 14.92 18.98
C PRO A 312 -0.38 15.10 17.73
N VAL A 313 0.08 15.81 16.69
CA VAL A 313 -0.66 15.94 15.42
C VAL A 313 -0.76 14.60 14.72
N PHE A 314 0.35 13.86 14.61
CA PHE A 314 0.31 12.49 14.09
C PHE A 314 -0.48 11.54 15.00
N GLY A 315 -0.45 11.71 16.32
CA GLY A 315 -1.33 10.99 17.25
C GLY A 315 -2.81 11.23 16.95
N GLN A 316 -3.22 12.49 16.77
CA GLN A 316 -4.59 12.87 16.46
C GLN A 316 -5.05 12.36 15.07
N ILE A 317 -4.17 12.37 14.07
CA ILE A 317 -4.44 11.79 12.73
C ILE A 317 -4.58 10.26 12.82
N LYS A 318 -3.57 9.57 13.37
CA LYS A 318 -3.43 8.10 13.27
C LYS A 318 -4.16 7.31 14.34
N HIS A 319 -4.42 7.88 15.51
CA HIS A 319 -5.13 7.21 16.60
C HIS A 319 -6.54 7.79 16.74
N ALA A 320 -6.68 9.09 17.04
CA ALA A 320 -7.99 9.67 17.32
C ALA A 320 -8.94 9.72 16.10
N ARG A 321 -8.42 9.95 14.89
CA ARG A 321 -9.19 9.91 13.62
C ARG A 321 -9.03 8.61 12.84
N GLY A 322 -8.29 7.63 13.36
CA GLY A 322 -8.07 6.32 12.72
C GLY A 322 -7.34 6.33 11.36
N PHE A 323 -6.89 7.48 10.85
CA PHE A 323 -6.36 7.61 9.50
C PHE A 323 -4.95 7.03 9.40
N ARG A 324 -4.84 5.81 8.85
CA ARG A 324 -3.57 5.06 8.70
C ARG A 324 -3.31 4.54 7.29
N GLN A 325 -4.30 4.62 6.43
CA GLN A 325 -4.28 4.12 5.07
C GLN A 325 -5.04 5.08 4.17
N PHE A 326 -4.45 5.42 3.02
CA PHE A 326 -5.13 6.19 1.98
C PHE A 326 -6.24 5.36 1.32
N LEU A 327 -7.29 6.04 0.90
CA LEU A 327 -8.43 5.45 0.21
C LEU A 327 -8.26 5.54 -1.32
N MET A 328 -7.48 6.50 -1.81
CA MET A 328 -7.16 6.66 -3.23
C MET A 328 -5.79 6.04 -3.60
N ARG A 329 -5.44 6.14 -4.89
CA ARG A 329 -4.25 5.54 -5.54
C ARG A 329 -3.67 6.53 -6.55
N GLY A 330 -2.40 6.36 -6.89
CA GLY A 330 -1.62 7.33 -7.63
C GLY A 330 -1.20 8.52 -6.76
N ILE A 331 0.01 9.01 -6.97
CA ILE A 331 0.65 10.01 -6.09
C ILE A 331 -0.20 11.29 -5.94
N GLU A 332 -0.77 11.80 -7.03
CA GLU A 332 -1.55 13.05 -7.06
C GLU A 332 -2.80 12.98 -6.16
N ASN A 333 -3.60 11.91 -6.31
CA ASN A 333 -4.81 11.72 -5.53
C ASN A 333 -4.50 11.54 -4.04
N VAL A 334 -3.42 10.81 -3.75
CA VAL A 334 -2.96 10.51 -2.39
C VAL A 334 -2.44 11.79 -1.70
N SER A 335 -1.68 12.64 -2.42
CA SER A 335 -1.22 13.94 -1.92
C SER A 335 -2.38 14.90 -1.63
N ALA A 336 -3.41 14.93 -2.47
CA ALA A 336 -4.60 15.75 -2.20
C ALA A 336 -5.51 15.16 -1.11
N GLU A 337 -5.55 13.83 -0.91
CA GLU A 337 -6.15 13.23 0.28
C GLU A 337 -5.39 13.63 1.56
N TRP A 338 -4.06 13.70 1.52
CA TRP A 338 -3.25 14.21 2.63
C TRP A 338 -3.53 15.70 2.92
N ALA A 339 -3.61 16.54 1.88
CA ALA A 339 -3.98 17.95 1.99
C ALA A 339 -5.36 18.12 2.67
N MET A 340 -6.34 17.31 2.29
CA MET A 340 -7.67 17.31 2.92
C MET A 340 -7.61 16.92 4.40
N ILE A 341 -6.81 15.92 4.78
CA ILE A 341 -6.63 15.50 6.19
C ILE A 341 -5.92 16.57 7.02
N CYS A 342 -4.95 17.29 6.44
CA CYS A 342 -4.29 18.43 7.07
C CYS A 342 -5.24 19.63 7.22
N THR A 343 -6.08 19.88 6.21
CA THR A 343 -7.13 20.92 6.26
C THR A 343 -8.14 20.65 7.37
N VAL A 344 -8.66 19.42 7.46
CA VAL A 344 -9.57 18.99 8.54
C VAL A 344 -8.92 19.13 9.92
N HIS A 345 -7.62 18.85 10.05
CA HIS A 345 -6.89 19.09 11.30
C HIS A 345 -6.92 20.57 11.70
N ASN A 346 -6.61 21.47 10.79
CA ASN A 346 -6.62 22.92 11.04
C ASN A 346 -8.03 23.45 11.33
N ILE A 347 -9.08 22.96 10.65
CA ILE A 347 -10.48 23.29 10.95
C ILE A 347 -10.83 22.87 12.39
N LEU A 348 -10.47 21.65 12.80
CA LEU A 348 -10.71 21.14 14.16
C LEU A 348 -9.88 21.84 15.25
N LYS A 349 -8.89 22.64 14.86
CA LYS A 349 -8.15 23.54 15.75
C LYS A 349 -8.79 24.92 15.83
N LEU A 350 -9.17 25.49 14.69
CA LEU A 350 -9.89 26.77 14.60
C LEU A 350 -11.21 26.71 15.38
N ALA A 351 -12.03 25.67 15.15
CA ALA A 351 -13.31 25.44 15.81
C ALA A 351 -13.22 25.01 17.31
N LYS A 352 -12.03 25.13 17.91
CA LYS A 352 -11.78 24.98 19.35
C LYS A 352 -11.17 26.24 19.99
N ALA A 353 -10.92 27.27 19.19
CA ALA A 353 -10.39 28.57 19.59
C ALA A 353 -11.35 29.72 19.25
N THR A 354 -12.52 29.38 18.70
CA THR A 354 -13.72 30.21 18.49
C THR A 354 -14.84 29.67 19.36
#